data_AF-A0A482Z1A8-F1
#
_entry.id   AF-A0A482Z1A8-F1
#
_cell.length_a   1.000
_cell.length_b   1.000
_cell.length_c   1.000
_cell.angle_alpha   90.00
_cell.angle_beta   90.00
_cell.angle_gamma   90.00
#
_symmetry.space_group_name_H-M   'P 1'
#
loop_
_entity.id
_entity.type
_entity.pdbx_description
1 polymer ?
#
loop_
_entity_poly.entity_id
_entity_poly.type
_entity_poly.pdbx_seq_one_letter_code
_entity_poly.pdbx_strand_id
1 'polypeptide(L)'
;MPGVISVNIPIKGKVEHFPMLPACEYDGSQAPGTPCWDEDEDAPQGAFNHAEVMAAIEKTEDWMRSHPNIGFTGSYIQFLKIVNMLMMTPEGQEPDLKYFHVPNTEFIANNMDVYGDPEDPEWVPNANEIVTGFNGLLEANTNAGDLDSFVAKGWNEGVIMGFVNTMDPVKTHQTAKDIQQWFVNNKDEPGFDLVTWGFKSGDVVHMPESGKTIQIEDSGTTTMSVGGFLGATEATHDVAEVEYIKSPLVTALAIFIIAALIFGSPLIAAILTSTLLVTLFGQYGLGAYFTSVENWSGNLHFATLVSLSIAMGLGVDYGIYMISRLKEEMAVTGGKWKESLQNTLETTGAAVFASIVVLLASFIPLLMTQLANTWALGIFISEALIIDVVIALTIIPLLVYIFKPKYVFGDKK
;
A
#
# COMPACT_ATOMS: atom_id res chain seq x y z
N MET A 1 -16.74 12.84 -8.80
CA MET A 1 -15.80 12.58 -9.92
C MET A 1 -15.62 11.08 -10.00
N PRO A 2 -15.60 10.44 -11.19
CA PRO A 2 -15.02 9.10 -11.27
C PRO A 2 -13.59 9.25 -10.81
N GLY A 3 -13.30 8.80 -9.59
CA GLY A 3 -12.00 9.02 -9.00
C GLY A 3 -10.96 8.25 -9.80
N VAL A 4 -9.82 8.86 -10.03
CA VAL A 4 -8.65 8.18 -10.60
C VAL A 4 -7.67 7.87 -9.48
N ILE A 5 -7.05 6.71 -9.53
CA ILE A 5 -6.02 6.29 -8.58
C ILE A 5 -4.66 6.41 -9.26
N SER A 6 -3.75 7.21 -8.69
CA SER A 6 -2.41 7.34 -9.25
C SER A 6 -1.57 6.09 -8.98
N VAL A 7 -0.80 5.68 -9.98
CA VAL A 7 0.24 4.66 -9.88
C VAL A 7 1.54 5.25 -10.39
N ASN A 8 2.61 5.08 -9.61
CA ASN A 8 3.94 5.54 -10.00
C ASN A 8 4.88 4.34 -10.00
N ILE A 9 5.60 4.13 -11.10
CA ILE A 9 6.57 3.04 -11.23
C ILE A 9 7.94 3.70 -11.34
N PRO A 10 8.68 3.84 -10.23
CA PRO A 10 10.04 4.35 -10.28
C PRO A 10 10.93 3.38 -11.07
N ILE A 11 11.91 3.95 -11.76
CA ILE A 11 12.89 3.24 -12.56
C ILE A 11 14.25 3.72 -12.12
N LYS A 12 15.17 2.78 -11.87
CA LYS A 12 16.54 3.09 -11.47
C LYS A 12 17.53 2.18 -12.19
N GLY A 13 18.52 2.76 -12.85
CA GLY A 13 19.61 2.00 -13.46
C GLY A 13 20.37 1.17 -12.43
N LYS A 14 20.65 -0.10 -12.77
CA LYS A 14 21.45 -0.97 -11.91
C LYS A 14 22.92 -0.55 -12.00
N VAL A 15 23.56 -0.44 -10.84
CA VAL A 15 24.97 -0.01 -10.73
C VAL A 15 25.94 -0.91 -11.52
N GLU A 16 25.60 -2.20 -11.67
CA GLU A 16 26.37 -3.17 -12.45
C GLU A 16 26.43 -2.84 -13.94
N HIS A 17 25.38 -2.20 -14.48
CA HIS A 17 25.28 -1.80 -15.89
C HIS A 17 25.60 -0.32 -16.09
N PHE A 18 25.24 0.52 -15.13
CA PHE A 18 25.37 1.98 -15.21
C PHE A 18 26.09 2.53 -13.96
N PRO A 19 27.43 2.36 -13.88
CA PRO A 19 28.21 2.94 -12.80
C PRO A 19 28.27 4.47 -12.98
N MET A 20 27.67 5.20 -12.04
CA MET A 20 27.72 6.67 -12.03
C MET A 20 29.04 7.15 -11.42
N LEU A 21 29.82 7.93 -12.17
CA LEU A 21 31.05 8.56 -11.66
C LEU A 21 30.74 10.01 -11.23
N PRO A 22 31.44 10.54 -10.22
CA PRO A 22 31.33 11.96 -9.87
C PRO A 22 31.88 12.82 -11.02
N ALA A 23 31.29 14.01 -11.22
CA ALA A 23 31.81 14.97 -12.18
C ALA A 23 33.28 15.34 -11.86
N CYS A 24 34.08 15.52 -12.90
CA CYS A 24 35.45 15.99 -12.75
C CYS A 24 35.48 17.42 -12.19
N GLU A 25 36.18 17.61 -11.07
CA GLU A 25 36.43 18.94 -10.51
C GLU A 25 37.83 19.40 -10.96
N TYR A 26 37.87 20.41 -11.84
CA TYR A 26 39.13 21.00 -12.33
C TYR A 26 39.74 22.01 -11.34
N ASP A 27 39.64 21.75 -10.04
CA ASP A 27 40.13 22.66 -8.98
C ASP A 27 41.46 22.20 -8.34
N GLY A 28 41.99 21.05 -8.77
CA GLY A 28 43.23 20.47 -8.27
C GLY A 28 43.13 19.79 -6.91
N SER A 29 41.91 19.62 -6.36
CA SER A 29 41.66 18.91 -5.11
C SER A 29 41.46 17.40 -5.29
N GLN A 30 41.12 16.94 -6.51
CA GLN A 30 40.97 15.52 -6.81
C GLN A 30 42.31 14.79 -6.81
N ALA A 31 42.39 13.68 -6.07
CA ALA A 31 43.59 12.87 -5.98
C ALA A 31 43.93 12.23 -7.35
N PRO A 32 45.21 12.24 -7.79
CA PRO A 32 45.62 11.63 -9.04
C PRO A 32 45.21 10.16 -9.12
N GLY A 33 44.43 9.79 -10.16
CA GLY A 33 43.97 8.42 -10.40
C GLY A 33 42.56 8.10 -9.88
N THR A 34 41.80 9.08 -9.39
CA THR A 34 40.37 8.90 -9.09
C THR A 34 39.56 8.97 -10.39
N PRO A 35 38.77 7.93 -10.75
CA PRO A 35 37.90 8.00 -11.92
C PRO A 35 36.81 9.07 -11.70
N CYS A 36 36.72 10.04 -12.63
CA CYS A 36 35.68 11.06 -12.67
C CYS A 36 35.06 11.09 -14.07
N TRP A 37 33.90 11.74 -14.20
CA TRP A 37 33.20 11.92 -15.47
C TRP A 37 33.42 13.32 -16.02
N ASP A 38 33.91 13.39 -17.25
CA ASP A 38 34.07 14.61 -18.03
C ASP A 38 32.97 14.68 -19.09
N GLU A 39 32.11 15.71 -19.04
CA GLU A 39 31.00 15.87 -19.99
C GLU A 39 31.46 16.12 -21.43
N ASP A 40 32.68 16.62 -21.62
CA ASP A 40 33.25 16.91 -22.94
C ASP A 40 34.00 15.70 -23.55
N GLU A 41 34.54 14.80 -22.71
CA GLU A 41 35.38 13.68 -23.14
C GLU A 41 34.69 12.30 -23.02
N ASP A 42 33.77 12.13 -22.07
CA ASP A 42 33.14 10.84 -21.78
C ASP A 42 31.72 10.72 -22.35
N ALA A 43 31.30 9.48 -22.58
CA ALA A 43 29.92 9.20 -22.97
C ALA A 43 28.92 9.59 -21.85
N PRO A 44 27.72 10.08 -22.18
CA PRO A 44 26.70 10.41 -21.19
C PRO A 44 26.30 9.23 -20.30
N GLN A 45 26.20 9.49 -19.01
CA GLN A 45 25.93 8.47 -18.00
C GLN A 45 24.44 8.26 -17.76
N GLY A 46 24.09 7.10 -17.20
CA GLY A 46 22.76 6.81 -16.70
C GLY A 46 21.89 6.03 -17.68
N ALA A 47 21.04 5.17 -17.12
CA ALA A 47 20.19 4.26 -17.87
C ALA A 47 19.32 4.93 -18.95
N PHE A 48 18.95 6.20 -18.78
CA PHE A 48 18.06 6.90 -19.70
C PHE A 48 18.74 7.39 -20.98
N ASN A 49 20.05 7.23 -21.12
CA ASN A 49 20.79 7.41 -22.37
C ASN A 49 20.82 6.15 -23.24
N HIS A 50 20.25 5.03 -22.77
CA HIS A 50 20.23 3.75 -23.49
C HIS A 50 18.87 3.48 -24.16
N ALA A 51 18.90 3.22 -25.47
CA ALA A 51 17.71 3.02 -26.28
C ALA A 51 16.92 1.76 -25.92
N GLU A 52 17.60 0.69 -25.47
CA GLU A 52 16.94 -0.54 -25.00
C GLU A 52 16.12 -0.30 -23.72
N VAL A 53 16.64 0.52 -22.79
CA VAL A 53 15.89 0.92 -21.59
C VAL A 53 14.67 1.74 -22.00
N MET A 54 14.84 2.70 -22.91
CA MET A 54 13.72 3.49 -23.43
C MET A 54 12.66 2.64 -24.13
N ALA A 55 13.08 1.63 -24.90
CA ALA A 55 12.17 0.68 -25.54
C ALA A 55 11.39 -0.17 -24.52
N ALA A 56 12.03 -0.60 -23.42
CA ALA A 56 11.36 -1.30 -22.34
C ALA A 56 10.31 -0.43 -21.63
N ILE A 57 10.61 0.87 -21.45
CA ILE A 57 9.65 1.84 -20.90
C ILE A 57 8.48 2.05 -21.87
N GLU A 58 8.74 2.19 -23.17
CA GLU A 58 7.70 2.27 -24.20
C GLU A 58 6.78 1.05 -24.20
N LYS A 59 7.38 -0.16 -24.22
CA LYS A 59 6.63 -1.40 -24.16
C LYS A 59 5.75 -1.49 -22.91
N THR A 60 6.26 -1.03 -21.77
CA THR A 60 5.50 -0.96 -20.52
C THR A 60 4.34 0.02 -20.61
N GLU A 61 4.56 1.23 -21.13
CA GLU A 61 3.49 2.21 -21.31
C GLU A 61 2.40 1.74 -22.26
N ASP A 62 2.78 1.10 -23.37
CA ASP A 62 1.84 0.58 -24.36
C ASP A 62 1.01 -0.57 -23.77
N TRP A 63 1.63 -1.48 -23.01
CA TRP A 63 0.91 -2.50 -22.26
C TRP A 63 -0.06 -1.87 -21.25
N MET A 64 0.41 -0.90 -20.45
CA MET A 64 -0.44 -0.22 -19.47
C MET A 64 -1.63 0.47 -20.15
N ARG A 65 -1.43 1.14 -21.29
CA ARG A 65 -2.53 1.77 -22.07
C ARG A 65 -3.50 0.77 -22.67
N SER A 66 -3.05 -0.45 -22.96
CA SER A 66 -3.93 -1.53 -23.43
C SER A 66 -4.77 -2.16 -22.30
N HIS A 67 -4.39 -1.91 -21.04
CA HIS A 67 -5.05 -2.49 -19.89
C HIS A 67 -6.45 -1.85 -19.66
N PRO A 68 -7.51 -2.65 -19.44
CA PRO A 68 -8.89 -2.14 -19.37
C PRO A 68 -9.14 -1.14 -18.24
N ASN A 69 -8.31 -1.18 -17.19
CA ASN A 69 -8.47 -0.35 -15.99
C ASN A 69 -7.47 0.82 -15.91
N ILE A 70 -6.53 0.98 -16.85
CA ILE A 70 -5.55 2.06 -16.83
C ILE A 70 -5.91 3.04 -17.94
N GLY A 71 -6.21 4.28 -17.56
CA GLY A 71 -6.74 5.29 -18.48
C GLY A 71 -5.70 6.15 -19.16
N PHE A 72 -4.57 6.33 -18.49
CA PHE A 72 -3.53 7.25 -18.91
C PHE A 72 -2.21 6.79 -18.35
N THR A 73 -1.16 6.95 -19.14
CA THR A 73 0.22 6.81 -18.71
C THR A 73 1.08 7.91 -19.34
N GLY A 74 2.08 8.33 -18.60
CA GLY A 74 3.10 9.26 -19.07
C GLY A 74 4.41 9.07 -18.34
N SER A 75 5.49 9.16 -19.10
CA SER A 75 6.86 9.23 -18.62
C SER A 75 7.68 10.08 -19.56
N TYR A 76 8.97 10.18 -19.26
CA TYR A 76 9.97 10.84 -20.09
C TYR A 76 9.90 10.45 -21.59
N ILE A 77 9.57 9.19 -21.92
CA ILE A 77 9.62 8.72 -23.30
C ILE A 77 8.67 9.47 -24.24
N GLN A 78 7.63 10.12 -23.71
CA GLN A 78 6.71 10.89 -24.53
C GLN A 78 7.43 12.03 -25.25
N PHE A 79 8.41 12.65 -24.59
CA PHE A 79 9.29 13.61 -25.22
C PHE A 79 10.11 12.96 -26.35
N LEU A 80 10.79 11.84 -26.08
CA LEU A 80 11.60 11.14 -27.09
C LEU A 80 10.78 10.77 -28.33
N LYS A 81 9.56 10.24 -28.14
CA LYS A 81 8.66 9.86 -29.23
C LYS A 81 8.21 11.06 -30.06
N ILE A 82 7.95 12.20 -29.41
CA ILE A 82 7.59 13.46 -30.11
C ILE A 82 8.79 13.97 -30.91
N VAL A 83 9.98 14.04 -30.31
CA VAL A 83 11.18 14.51 -30.99
C VAL A 83 11.51 13.60 -32.15
N ASN A 84 11.47 12.28 -31.95
CA ASN A 84 11.69 11.32 -33.02
C ASN A 84 10.72 11.54 -34.18
N MET A 85 9.44 11.70 -33.88
CA MET A 85 8.43 11.99 -34.89
C MET A 85 8.72 13.28 -35.67
N LEU A 86 9.10 14.35 -34.98
CA LEU A 86 9.37 15.63 -35.61
C LEU A 86 10.66 15.62 -36.44
N MET A 87 11.70 14.93 -35.98
CA MET A 87 13.00 14.88 -36.65
C MET A 87 13.02 13.92 -37.85
N MET A 88 12.21 12.86 -37.82
CA MET A 88 12.18 11.82 -38.85
C MET A 88 11.07 12.03 -39.88
N THR A 89 10.19 13.01 -39.67
CA THR A 89 9.21 13.40 -40.70
C THR A 89 9.93 14.13 -41.84
N PRO A 90 9.81 13.67 -43.11
CA PRO A 90 10.45 14.33 -44.24
C PRO A 90 10.05 15.79 -44.38
N GLU A 91 10.99 16.62 -44.83
CA GLU A 91 10.75 18.07 -44.99
C GLU A 91 9.53 18.37 -45.86
N GLY A 92 8.68 19.29 -45.39
CA GLY A 92 7.47 19.71 -46.10
C GLY A 92 6.28 18.75 -45.95
N GLN A 93 6.39 17.68 -45.15
CA GLN A 93 5.27 16.81 -44.78
C GLN A 93 4.74 17.13 -43.38
N GLU A 94 3.49 16.78 -43.11
CA GLU A 94 2.92 16.85 -41.75
C GLU A 94 3.51 15.73 -40.88
N PRO A 95 3.66 15.93 -39.55
CA PRO A 95 4.18 14.92 -38.64
C PRO A 95 3.43 13.59 -38.75
N ASP A 96 4.18 12.50 -38.97
CA ASP A 96 3.61 11.16 -39.16
C ASP A 96 3.72 10.32 -37.88
N LEU A 97 2.57 9.87 -37.35
CA LEU A 97 2.49 9.03 -36.16
C LEU A 97 3.25 7.70 -36.29
N LYS A 98 3.61 7.26 -37.50
CA LYS A 98 4.47 6.08 -37.69
C LYS A 98 5.85 6.23 -37.02
N TYR A 99 6.32 7.46 -36.83
CA TYR A 99 7.60 7.76 -36.17
C TYR A 99 7.44 8.08 -34.68
N PHE A 100 6.22 8.02 -34.16
CA PHE A 100 5.91 8.21 -32.74
C PHE A 100 6.30 6.96 -31.93
N HIS A 101 7.59 6.65 -31.95
CA HIS A 101 8.21 5.48 -31.33
C HIS A 101 9.58 5.84 -30.77
N VAL A 102 10.06 5.06 -29.80
CA VAL A 102 11.44 5.20 -29.33
C VAL A 102 12.38 4.70 -30.43
N PRO A 103 13.43 5.47 -30.80
CA PRO A 103 14.39 5.06 -31.82
C PRO A 103 15.33 3.97 -31.28
N ASN A 104 14.82 2.75 -31.14
CA ASN A 104 15.61 1.58 -30.76
C ASN A 104 16.21 0.89 -32.00
N THR A 105 17.11 -0.06 -31.78
CA THR A 105 17.84 -0.75 -32.86
C THR A 105 16.90 -1.42 -33.87
N GLU A 106 15.82 -2.07 -33.41
CA GLU A 106 14.85 -2.74 -34.27
C GLU A 106 14.03 -1.74 -35.10
N PHE A 107 13.58 -0.65 -34.47
CA PHE A 107 12.82 0.40 -35.12
C PHE A 107 13.65 1.11 -36.20
N ILE A 108 14.90 1.45 -35.89
CA ILE A 108 15.82 2.09 -36.83
C ILE A 108 16.08 1.16 -38.03
N ALA A 109 16.37 -0.11 -37.78
CA ALA A 109 16.62 -1.09 -38.85
C ALA A 109 15.43 -1.23 -39.82
N ASN A 110 14.21 -1.07 -39.32
CA ASN A 110 12.98 -1.12 -40.12
C ASN A 110 12.66 0.20 -40.87
N ASN A 111 13.36 1.30 -40.56
CA ASN A 111 13.12 2.64 -41.12
C ASN A 111 14.41 3.27 -41.70
N MET A 112 15.32 2.44 -42.25
CA MET A 112 16.58 2.90 -42.84
C MET A 112 16.43 3.85 -44.03
N ASP A 113 15.23 3.98 -44.60
CA ASP A 113 14.91 4.98 -45.61
C ASP A 113 15.01 6.42 -45.11
N VAL A 114 14.84 6.63 -43.80
CA VAL A 114 14.94 7.95 -43.14
C VAL A 114 16.14 8.05 -42.22
N TYR A 115 16.48 6.96 -41.53
CA TYR A 115 17.62 6.95 -40.62
C TYR A 115 18.96 6.70 -41.32
N GLY A 116 18.97 6.02 -42.46
CA GLY A 116 20.19 5.68 -43.19
C GLY A 116 20.82 6.87 -43.89
N ASP A 117 22.12 6.77 -44.14
CA ASP A 117 22.84 7.74 -44.95
C ASP A 117 22.69 7.39 -46.44
N PRO A 118 22.12 8.28 -47.27
CA PRO A 118 22.02 8.06 -48.72
C PRO A 118 23.38 7.89 -49.41
N GLU A 119 24.45 8.46 -48.83
CA GLU A 119 25.82 8.40 -49.36
C GLU A 119 26.59 7.17 -48.87
N ASP A 120 26.19 6.56 -47.74
CA ASP A 120 26.76 5.33 -47.19
C ASP A 120 25.68 4.31 -46.76
N PRO A 121 25.26 3.41 -47.68
CA PRO A 121 24.23 2.41 -47.40
C PRO A 121 24.61 1.33 -46.38
N GLU A 122 25.90 1.19 -46.03
CA GLU A 122 26.37 0.21 -45.03
C GLU A 122 26.37 0.81 -43.61
N TRP A 123 26.28 2.13 -43.48
CA TRP A 123 26.23 2.81 -42.20
C TRP A 123 24.87 2.61 -41.52
N VAL A 124 24.91 2.13 -40.28
CA VAL A 124 23.72 1.96 -39.42
C VAL A 124 23.87 2.88 -38.21
N PRO A 125 22.93 3.82 -37.98
CA PRO A 125 22.99 4.70 -36.83
C PRO A 125 22.93 3.93 -35.50
N ASN A 126 23.69 4.41 -34.53
CA ASN A 126 23.63 3.90 -33.17
C ASN A 126 22.41 4.47 -32.43
N ALA A 127 21.51 3.59 -32.01
CA ALA A 127 20.29 3.96 -31.28
C ALA A 127 20.57 4.78 -30.00
N ASN A 128 21.64 4.43 -29.27
CA ASN A 128 22.00 5.13 -28.04
C ASN A 128 22.48 6.57 -28.32
N GLU A 129 23.19 6.78 -29.43
CA GLU A 129 23.64 8.12 -29.83
C GLU A 129 22.45 9.01 -30.21
N ILE A 130 21.43 8.47 -30.87
CA ILE A 130 20.21 9.20 -31.19
C ILE A 130 19.46 9.61 -29.91
N VAL A 131 19.24 8.66 -28.99
CA VAL A 131 18.57 8.94 -27.70
C VAL A 131 19.35 9.99 -26.91
N THR A 132 20.67 9.83 -26.84
CA THR A 132 21.56 10.78 -26.15
C THR A 132 21.50 12.16 -26.80
N GLY A 133 21.48 12.24 -28.13
CA GLY A 133 21.32 13.51 -28.85
C GLY A 133 20.00 14.19 -28.52
N PHE A 134 18.90 13.44 -28.39
CA PHE A 134 17.60 13.99 -27.96
C PHE A 134 17.64 14.47 -26.51
N ASN A 135 18.32 13.74 -25.62
CA ASN A 135 18.52 14.16 -24.22
C ASN A 135 19.30 15.49 -24.16
N GLY A 136 20.37 15.63 -24.95
CA GLY A 136 21.14 16.89 -25.04
C GLY A 136 20.33 18.06 -25.60
N LEU A 137 19.46 17.82 -26.60
CA LEU A 137 18.52 18.84 -27.08
C LEU A 137 17.55 19.29 -25.99
N LEU A 138 17.07 18.36 -25.16
CA LEU A 138 16.19 18.69 -24.06
C LEU A 138 16.91 19.54 -23.02
N GLU A 139 18.10 19.11 -22.60
CA GLU A 139 18.89 19.81 -21.59
C GLU A 139 19.21 21.25 -22.00
N ALA A 140 19.55 21.48 -23.27
CA ALA A 140 19.76 22.82 -23.83
C ALA A 140 18.52 23.73 -23.82
N ASN A 141 17.32 23.16 -23.71
CA ASN A 141 16.05 23.89 -23.76
C ASN A 141 15.27 23.88 -22.42
N THR A 142 15.85 23.30 -21.36
CA THR A 142 15.21 23.21 -20.04
C THR A 142 16.03 23.92 -18.97
N ASN A 143 15.35 24.44 -17.95
CA ASN A 143 16.00 24.99 -16.77
C ASN A 143 16.11 23.91 -15.69
N ALA A 144 16.98 24.18 -14.70
CA ALA A 144 17.08 23.33 -13.52
C ALA A 144 15.71 23.16 -12.84
N GLY A 145 15.30 21.90 -12.65
CA GLY A 145 14.02 21.54 -12.03
C GLY A 145 12.88 21.23 -13.01
N ASP A 146 12.99 21.59 -14.30
CA ASP A 146 11.90 21.37 -15.28
C ASP A 146 11.66 19.87 -15.53
N LEU A 147 12.71 19.04 -15.39
CA LEU A 147 12.69 17.59 -15.67
C LEU A 147 12.57 16.70 -14.43
N ASP A 148 12.80 17.26 -13.23
CA ASP A 148 12.91 16.50 -11.97
C ASP A 148 11.65 15.68 -11.63
N SER A 149 10.51 16.01 -12.26
CA SER A 149 9.25 15.27 -12.12
C SER A 149 9.16 13.98 -12.93
N PHE A 150 10.03 13.76 -13.92
CA PHE A 150 10.02 12.61 -14.83
C PHE A 150 11.33 11.83 -14.87
N VAL A 151 12.47 12.55 -14.87
CA VAL A 151 13.81 11.97 -14.93
C VAL A 151 14.75 12.81 -14.06
N ALA A 152 15.59 12.15 -13.26
CA ALA A 152 16.57 12.83 -12.43
C ALA A 152 17.71 13.40 -13.28
N LYS A 153 18.33 14.48 -12.81
CA LYS A 153 19.45 15.16 -13.50
C LYS A 153 20.59 14.23 -13.96
N GLY A 154 20.85 13.14 -13.23
CA GLY A 154 21.87 12.16 -13.59
C GLY A 154 21.44 11.13 -14.64
N TRP A 155 20.26 11.27 -15.25
CA TRP A 155 19.70 10.36 -16.27
C TRP A 155 19.65 8.88 -15.87
N ASN A 156 19.77 8.57 -14.57
CA ASN A 156 19.82 7.20 -14.07
C ASN A 156 18.56 6.79 -13.32
N GLU A 157 17.70 7.75 -12.99
CA GLU A 157 16.46 7.53 -12.26
C GLU A 157 15.32 8.25 -12.98
N GLY A 158 14.13 7.67 -13.00
CA GLY A 158 12.94 8.28 -13.56
C GLY A 158 11.68 7.57 -13.11
N VAL A 159 10.53 7.96 -13.66
CA VAL A 159 9.24 7.41 -13.24
C VAL A 159 8.25 7.29 -14.40
N ILE A 160 7.53 6.17 -14.44
CA ILE A 160 6.28 6.07 -15.21
C ILE A 160 5.13 6.43 -14.29
N MET A 161 4.35 7.44 -14.68
CA MET A 161 3.13 7.80 -13.99
C MET A 161 1.93 7.25 -14.76
N GLY A 162 0.93 6.77 -14.02
CA GLY A 162 -0.31 6.29 -14.60
C GLY A 162 -1.53 6.59 -13.73
N PHE A 163 -2.70 6.54 -14.35
CA PHE A 163 -3.98 6.68 -13.67
C PHE A 163 -4.85 5.45 -13.90
N VAL A 164 -5.21 4.78 -12.81
CA VAL A 164 -6.17 3.68 -12.79
C VAL A 164 -7.58 4.28 -12.77
N ASN A 165 -8.38 3.95 -13.79
CA ASN A 165 -9.73 4.46 -14.05
C ASN A 165 -10.82 3.60 -13.40
N THR A 166 -10.53 3.00 -12.25
CA THR A 166 -11.51 2.24 -11.47
C THR A 166 -11.38 2.56 -9.99
N MET A 167 -12.54 2.65 -9.33
CA MET A 167 -12.67 2.76 -7.88
C MET A 167 -13.25 1.49 -7.25
N ASP A 168 -13.50 0.45 -8.06
CA ASP A 168 -13.86 -0.89 -7.60
C ASP A 168 -12.62 -1.54 -6.94
N PRO A 169 -12.70 -1.91 -5.65
CA PRO A 169 -11.53 -2.36 -4.89
C PRO A 169 -10.96 -3.67 -5.45
N VAL A 170 -11.81 -4.56 -5.98
CA VAL A 170 -11.38 -5.83 -6.56
C VAL A 170 -10.60 -5.58 -7.84
N LYS A 171 -11.12 -4.69 -8.70
CA LYS A 171 -10.44 -4.35 -9.97
C LYS A 171 -9.17 -3.54 -9.73
N THR A 172 -9.15 -2.67 -8.73
CA THR A 172 -7.97 -1.89 -8.35
C THR A 172 -6.85 -2.82 -7.88
N HIS A 173 -7.15 -3.74 -6.97
CA HIS A 173 -6.20 -4.74 -6.50
C HIS A 173 -5.72 -5.66 -7.64
N GLN A 174 -6.63 -6.11 -8.49
CA GLN A 174 -6.27 -6.89 -9.68
C GLN A 174 -5.32 -6.13 -10.60
N THR A 175 -5.56 -4.83 -10.82
CA THR A 175 -4.70 -3.98 -11.65
C THR A 175 -3.30 -3.86 -11.06
N ALA A 176 -3.16 -3.72 -9.73
CA ALA A 176 -1.85 -3.73 -9.09
C ALA A 176 -1.11 -5.07 -9.30
N LYS A 177 -1.81 -6.20 -9.13
CA LYS A 177 -1.26 -7.54 -9.39
C LYS A 177 -0.88 -7.74 -10.85
N ASP A 178 -1.69 -7.25 -11.78
CA ASP A 178 -1.41 -7.34 -13.22
C ASP A 178 -0.14 -6.56 -13.58
N ILE A 179 0.07 -5.39 -12.98
CA ILE A 179 1.33 -4.61 -13.14
C ILE A 179 2.51 -5.41 -12.59
N GLN A 180 2.41 -5.95 -11.38
CA GLN A 180 3.49 -6.75 -10.79
C GLN A 180 3.82 -7.98 -11.67
N GLN A 181 2.79 -8.68 -12.13
CA GLN A 181 2.94 -9.87 -12.97
C GLN A 181 3.54 -9.53 -14.34
N TRP A 182 3.19 -8.38 -14.92
CA TRP A 182 3.78 -7.89 -16.15
C TRP A 182 5.31 -7.81 -16.05
N PHE A 183 5.84 -7.21 -14.99
CA PHE A 183 7.29 -7.13 -14.80
C PHE A 183 7.95 -8.47 -14.51
N VAL A 184 7.26 -9.37 -13.81
CA VAL A 184 7.75 -10.75 -13.61
C VAL A 184 7.86 -11.49 -14.94
N ASN A 185 6.89 -11.31 -15.84
CA ASN A 185 6.85 -11.99 -17.13
C ASN A 185 7.87 -11.44 -18.14
N ASN A 186 8.18 -10.14 -18.09
CA ASN A 186 9.09 -9.48 -19.03
C ASN A 186 10.51 -9.28 -18.47
N LYS A 187 10.82 -9.85 -17.29
CA LYS A 187 12.08 -9.60 -16.58
C LYS A 187 13.35 -9.93 -17.37
N ASP A 188 13.28 -10.89 -18.30
CA ASP A 188 14.39 -11.42 -19.08
C ASP A 188 14.45 -10.80 -20.50
N GLU A 189 13.57 -9.84 -20.79
CA GLU A 189 13.58 -9.15 -22.07
C GLU A 189 14.63 -8.02 -22.11
N PRO A 190 15.15 -7.67 -23.31
CA PRO A 190 16.14 -6.61 -23.46
C PRO A 190 15.68 -5.29 -22.83
N GLY A 191 16.54 -4.67 -22.02
CA GLY A 191 16.28 -3.41 -21.34
C GLY A 191 15.57 -3.54 -19.99
N PHE A 192 14.78 -4.60 -19.77
CA PHE A 192 14.12 -4.83 -18.47
C PHE A 192 15.11 -5.26 -17.39
N ASP A 193 16.14 -6.02 -17.78
CA ASP A 193 17.19 -6.52 -16.91
C ASP A 193 18.23 -5.45 -16.54
N LEU A 194 18.33 -4.36 -17.31
CA LEU A 194 19.30 -3.28 -17.07
C LEU A 194 18.91 -2.36 -15.91
N VAL A 195 17.62 -2.30 -15.58
CA VAL A 195 17.07 -1.39 -14.56
C VAL A 195 16.34 -2.13 -13.45
N THR A 196 16.23 -1.48 -12.31
CA THR A 196 15.31 -1.84 -11.24
C THR A 196 14.00 -1.09 -11.46
N TRP A 197 12.93 -1.86 -11.58
CA TRP A 197 11.57 -1.35 -11.69
C TRP A 197 10.90 -1.40 -10.32
N GLY A 198 10.13 -0.36 -10.01
CA GLY A 198 9.40 -0.26 -8.75
C GLY A 198 10.35 -0.17 -7.55
N PHE A 199 9.75 -0.26 -6.36
CA PHE A 199 10.47 -0.46 -5.11
C PHE A 199 10.64 -1.94 -4.85
N LYS A 200 11.80 -2.35 -4.31
CA LYS A 200 12.05 -3.71 -3.84
C LYS A 200 12.27 -3.73 -2.34
N SER A 201 12.04 -4.92 -1.79
CA SER A 201 12.37 -5.25 -0.41
C SER A 201 13.85 -4.97 -0.12
N GLY A 202 14.14 -4.23 0.95
CA GLY A 202 15.52 -3.86 1.31
C GLY A 202 16.10 -2.64 0.59
N ASP A 203 15.36 -2.03 -0.36
CA ASP A 203 15.85 -0.84 -1.08
C ASP A 203 16.04 0.36 -0.15
N VAL A 204 16.99 1.21 -0.53
CA VAL A 204 17.23 2.48 0.14
C VAL A 204 16.74 3.61 -0.76
N VAL A 205 15.68 4.28 -0.33
CA VAL A 205 15.06 5.40 -1.05
C VAL A 205 15.55 6.71 -0.45
N HIS A 206 16.21 7.52 -1.27
CA HIS A 206 16.57 8.88 -0.90
C HIS A 206 15.49 9.85 -1.35
N MET A 207 15.06 10.75 -0.47
CA MET A 207 14.05 11.77 -0.74
C MET A 207 14.73 13.15 -0.81
N PRO A 208 14.99 13.68 -2.02
CA PRO A 208 15.76 14.90 -2.21
C PRO A 208 15.16 16.11 -1.48
N GLU A 209 13.84 16.27 -1.55
CA GLU A 209 13.14 17.43 -0.95
C GLU A 209 13.24 17.48 0.58
N SER A 210 13.32 16.32 1.23
CA SER A 210 13.36 16.23 2.69
C SER A 210 14.74 15.88 3.24
N GLY A 211 15.70 15.55 2.36
CA GLY A 211 17.01 15.02 2.72
C GLY A 211 16.97 13.68 3.47
N LYS A 212 15.81 13.02 3.55
CA LYS A 212 15.63 11.78 4.30
C LYS A 212 15.98 10.58 3.43
N THR A 213 16.59 9.61 4.07
CA THR A 213 16.81 8.29 3.48
C THR A 213 15.93 7.30 4.23
N ILE A 214 15.08 6.59 3.50
CA ILE A 214 14.21 5.54 4.04
C ILE A 214 14.76 4.20 3.56
N GLN A 215 15.04 3.31 4.51
CA GLN A 215 15.31 1.91 4.21
C GLN A 215 13.97 1.17 4.20
N ILE A 216 13.65 0.57 3.05
CA ILE A 216 12.49 -0.32 2.93
C ILE A 216 12.82 -1.59 3.70
N GLU A 217 11.95 -1.94 4.64
CA GLU A 217 12.11 -3.15 5.45
C GLU A 217 12.15 -4.39 4.56
N ASP A 218 13.02 -5.34 4.89
CA ASP A 218 13.12 -6.57 4.11
C ASP A 218 11.94 -7.50 4.45
N SER A 219 10.90 -7.42 3.63
CA SER A 219 9.73 -8.30 3.61
C SER A 219 10.03 -9.73 3.11
N GLY A 220 11.22 -10.01 2.57
CA GLY A 220 11.56 -11.28 1.93
C GLY A 220 10.83 -11.55 0.60
N THR A 221 10.12 -10.56 0.06
CA THR A 221 9.45 -10.66 -1.24
C THR A 221 10.38 -10.23 -2.38
N THR A 222 10.27 -10.92 -3.52
CA THR A 222 11.02 -10.59 -4.75
C THR A 222 10.17 -9.81 -5.76
N THR A 223 8.88 -9.64 -5.45
CA THR A 223 7.94 -8.88 -6.26
C THR A 223 8.21 -7.39 -6.12
N MET A 224 8.15 -6.67 -7.24
CA MET A 224 8.23 -5.22 -7.21
C MET A 224 6.97 -4.60 -6.59
N SER A 225 7.15 -3.45 -5.95
CA SER A 225 6.07 -2.61 -5.43
C SER A 225 5.97 -1.33 -6.23
N VAL A 226 4.75 -0.91 -6.52
CA VAL A 226 4.47 0.37 -7.17
C VAL A 226 4.25 1.46 -6.12
N GLY A 227 4.49 2.71 -6.49
CA GLY A 227 4.16 3.90 -5.71
C GLY A 227 2.82 4.52 -6.11
N GLY A 228 2.63 5.78 -5.71
CA GLY A 228 1.36 6.49 -5.90
C GLY A 228 0.28 6.06 -4.90
N PHE A 229 -0.94 6.53 -5.10
CA PHE A 229 -2.06 6.18 -4.22
C PHE A 229 -2.40 4.68 -4.31
N LEU A 230 -2.19 4.06 -5.47
CA LEU A 230 -2.33 2.61 -5.66
C LEU A 230 -1.37 1.86 -4.74
N GLY A 231 -0.08 2.18 -4.83
CA GLY A 231 0.96 1.56 -4.01
C GLY A 231 0.72 1.71 -2.52
N ALA A 232 0.32 2.89 -2.08
CA ALA A 232 -0.01 3.14 -0.68
C ALA A 232 -1.22 2.31 -0.21
N THR A 233 -2.26 2.19 -1.04
CA THR A 233 -3.45 1.41 -0.71
C THR A 233 -3.14 -0.08 -0.64
N GLU A 234 -2.40 -0.61 -1.61
CA GLU A 234 -1.95 -2.00 -1.63
C GLU A 234 -1.06 -2.33 -0.43
N ALA A 235 -0.09 -1.47 -0.10
CA ALA A 235 0.75 -1.67 1.08
C ALA A 235 -0.06 -1.72 2.38
N THR A 236 -1.09 -0.87 2.52
CA THR A 236 -1.98 -0.95 3.69
C THR A 236 -2.87 -2.19 3.68
N HIS A 237 -3.28 -2.66 2.50
CA HIS A 237 -4.07 -3.88 2.35
C HIS A 237 -3.25 -5.10 2.78
N ASP A 238 -2.00 -5.24 2.30
CA ASP A 238 -1.12 -6.38 2.59
C ASP A 238 -0.84 -6.49 4.10
N VAL A 239 -0.53 -5.38 4.75
CA VAL A 239 -0.35 -5.34 6.22
C VAL A 239 -1.64 -5.74 6.91
N ALA A 240 -2.77 -5.22 6.45
CA ALA A 240 -4.04 -5.50 7.08
C ALA A 240 -4.51 -6.95 6.90
N GLU A 241 -4.20 -7.59 5.78
CA GLU A 241 -4.49 -9.01 5.53
C GLU A 241 -3.74 -9.90 6.53
N VAL A 242 -2.44 -9.64 6.74
CA VAL A 242 -1.62 -10.38 7.71
C VAL A 242 -2.13 -10.18 9.14
N GLU A 243 -2.46 -8.94 9.50
CA GLU A 243 -2.91 -8.61 10.84
C GLU A 243 -4.38 -8.99 11.09
N TYR A 244 -5.17 -9.29 10.05
CA TYR A 244 -6.59 -9.63 10.16
C TYR A 244 -6.85 -10.85 11.06
N ILE A 245 -5.95 -11.84 11.06
CA ILE A 245 -6.10 -13.01 11.94
C ILE A 245 -5.14 -12.92 13.11
N LYS A 246 -3.90 -12.49 12.86
CA LYS A 246 -2.83 -12.46 13.85
C LYS A 246 -3.16 -11.53 15.01
N SER A 247 -3.59 -10.29 14.74
CA SER A 247 -3.88 -9.30 15.78
C SER A 247 -4.98 -9.75 16.75
N PRO A 248 -6.19 -10.17 16.30
CA PRO A 248 -7.21 -10.68 17.22
C PRO A 248 -6.78 -11.91 17.99
N LEU A 249 -6.02 -12.83 17.38
CA LEU A 249 -5.54 -14.03 18.09
C LEU A 249 -4.54 -13.69 19.21
N VAL A 250 -3.58 -12.81 18.93
CA VAL A 250 -2.61 -12.34 19.93
C VAL A 250 -3.33 -11.61 21.06
N THR A 251 -4.28 -10.72 20.72
CA THR A 251 -5.08 -9.98 21.69
C THR A 251 -5.94 -10.91 22.54
N ALA A 252 -6.64 -11.86 21.92
CA ALA A 252 -7.44 -12.87 22.60
C ALA A 252 -6.61 -13.75 23.55
N LEU A 253 -5.40 -14.15 23.13
CA LEU A 253 -4.47 -14.91 23.95
C LEU A 253 -3.96 -14.09 25.14
N ALA A 254 -3.59 -12.83 24.93
CA ALA A 254 -3.15 -11.94 25.99
C ALA A 254 -4.25 -11.74 27.04
N ILE A 255 -5.48 -11.46 26.58
CA ILE A 255 -6.67 -11.34 27.43
C ILE A 255 -6.91 -12.64 28.19
N PHE A 256 -6.82 -13.80 27.53
CA PHE A 256 -7.02 -15.09 28.18
C PHE A 256 -6.03 -15.30 29.34
N ILE A 257 -4.75 -15.02 29.10
CA ILE A 257 -3.70 -15.16 30.12
C ILE A 257 -3.97 -14.20 31.29
N ILE A 258 -4.23 -12.93 31.00
CA ILE A 258 -4.47 -11.90 32.03
C ILE A 258 -5.71 -12.23 32.84
N ALA A 259 -6.83 -12.58 32.19
CA ALA A 259 -8.07 -12.96 32.86
C ALA A 259 -7.88 -14.24 33.69
N ALA A 260 -7.15 -15.23 33.19
CA ALA A 260 -6.88 -16.47 33.92
C ALA A 260 -6.09 -16.19 35.21
N LEU A 261 -5.15 -15.23 35.17
CA LEU A 261 -4.38 -14.79 36.33
C LEU A 261 -5.22 -13.98 37.32
N ILE A 262 -6.01 -13.01 36.84
CA ILE A 262 -6.87 -12.15 37.69
C ILE A 262 -7.91 -13.00 38.43
N PHE A 263 -8.57 -13.91 37.72
CA PHE A 263 -9.64 -14.73 38.29
C PHE A 263 -9.14 -16.04 38.90
N GLY A 264 -7.88 -16.40 38.70
CA GLY A 264 -7.37 -17.74 39.07
C GLY A 264 -8.19 -18.87 38.44
N SER A 265 -8.85 -18.62 37.31
CA SER A 265 -9.81 -19.54 36.69
C SER A 265 -9.69 -19.51 35.16
N PRO A 266 -9.06 -20.54 34.56
CA PRO A 266 -8.97 -20.67 33.10
C PRO A 266 -10.35 -20.75 32.42
N LEU A 267 -11.36 -21.25 33.14
CA LEU A 267 -12.72 -21.35 32.62
C LEU A 267 -13.38 -19.96 32.46
N ILE A 268 -13.15 -19.04 33.39
CA ILE A 268 -13.64 -17.66 33.25
C ILE A 268 -12.91 -16.95 32.11
N ALA A 269 -11.59 -17.13 32.02
CA ALA A 269 -10.82 -16.61 30.90
C ALA A 269 -11.37 -17.13 29.56
N ALA A 270 -11.67 -18.43 29.46
CA ALA A 270 -12.27 -19.01 28.27
C ALA A 270 -13.64 -18.39 27.94
N ILE A 271 -14.50 -18.18 28.95
CA ILE A 271 -15.81 -17.53 28.76
C ILE A 271 -15.61 -16.11 28.20
N LEU A 272 -14.78 -15.29 28.85
CA LEU A 272 -14.52 -13.91 28.43
C LEU A 272 -13.91 -13.84 27.03
N THR A 273 -12.89 -14.64 26.74
CA THR A 273 -12.25 -14.66 25.42
C THR A 273 -13.22 -15.16 24.34
N SER A 274 -14.06 -16.17 24.64
CA SER A 274 -15.05 -16.68 23.67
C SER A 274 -16.09 -15.63 23.29
N THR A 275 -16.47 -14.76 24.23
CA THR A 275 -17.42 -13.68 23.94
C THR A 275 -16.84 -12.62 23.01
N LEU A 276 -15.54 -12.35 23.05
CA LEU A 276 -14.89 -11.41 22.12
C LEU A 276 -14.87 -11.93 20.69
N LEU A 277 -14.84 -13.25 20.50
CA LEU A 277 -14.95 -13.83 19.17
C LEU A 277 -16.31 -13.51 18.54
N VAL A 278 -17.37 -13.38 19.34
CA VAL A 278 -18.69 -12.97 18.84
C VAL A 278 -18.63 -11.54 18.30
N THR A 279 -18.01 -10.60 19.04
CA THR A 279 -17.82 -9.22 18.60
C THR A 279 -16.93 -9.14 17.35
N LEU A 280 -15.84 -9.92 17.31
CA LEU A 280 -14.96 -10.07 16.16
C LEU A 280 -15.74 -10.52 14.90
N PHE A 281 -16.52 -11.60 15.01
CA PHE A 281 -17.31 -12.09 13.89
C PHE A 281 -18.43 -11.12 13.48
N GLY A 282 -18.99 -10.36 14.43
CA GLY A 282 -19.93 -9.27 14.15
C GLY A 282 -19.28 -8.22 13.25
N GLN A 283 -18.14 -7.68 13.66
CA GLN A 283 -17.41 -6.67 12.88
C GLN A 283 -16.97 -7.21 11.50
N TYR A 284 -16.56 -8.47 11.41
CA TYR A 284 -16.23 -9.08 10.11
C TYR A 284 -17.46 -9.24 9.22
N GLY A 285 -18.60 -9.59 9.82
CA GLY A 285 -19.89 -9.62 9.13
C GLY A 285 -20.30 -8.25 8.61
N LEU A 286 -20.15 -7.19 9.42
CA LEU A 286 -20.45 -5.83 8.99
C LEU A 286 -19.49 -5.35 7.90
N GLY A 287 -18.20 -5.68 8.02
CA GLY A 287 -17.21 -5.41 6.97
C GLY A 287 -17.58 -6.09 5.66
N ALA A 288 -17.93 -7.37 5.71
CA ALA A 288 -18.39 -8.12 4.54
C ALA A 288 -19.67 -7.52 3.93
N TYR A 289 -20.61 -7.03 4.75
CA TYR A 289 -21.82 -6.35 4.27
C TYR A 289 -21.48 -5.06 3.51
N PHE A 290 -20.64 -4.19 4.06
CA PHE A 290 -20.25 -2.94 3.38
C PHE A 290 -19.49 -3.19 2.08
N THR A 291 -18.64 -4.21 2.03
CA THR A 291 -17.92 -4.56 0.79
C THR A 291 -18.84 -5.18 -0.25
N SER A 292 -19.72 -6.12 0.14
CA SER A 292 -20.54 -6.89 -0.80
C SER A 292 -21.82 -6.20 -1.27
N VAL A 293 -22.45 -5.40 -0.41
CA VAL A 293 -23.76 -4.78 -0.68
C VAL A 293 -23.62 -3.31 -1.05
N GLU A 294 -22.87 -2.55 -0.25
CA GLU A 294 -22.72 -1.10 -0.44
C GLU A 294 -21.62 -0.73 -1.44
N ASN A 295 -20.91 -1.73 -2.00
CA ASN A 295 -19.74 -1.56 -2.88
C ASN A 295 -18.72 -0.56 -2.31
N TRP A 296 -18.56 -0.55 -0.98
CA TRP A 296 -17.68 0.39 -0.32
C TRP A 296 -16.22 0.01 -0.58
N SER A 297 -15.47 0.89 -1.24
CA SER A 297 -14.05 0.67 -1.60
C SER A 297 -13.04 1.38 -0.71
N GLY A 298 -13.51 2.15 0.28
CA GLY A 298 -12.63 2.76 1.28
C GLY A 298 -11.78 1.71 2.01
N ASN A 299 -10.71 2.16 2.66
CA ASN A 299 -9.76 1.31 3.38
C ASN A 299 -10.41 0.71 4.66
N LEU A 300 -11.38 -0.16 4.44
CA LEU A 300 -12.24 -0.79 5.45
C LEU A 300 -11.42 -1.70 6.36
N HIS A 301 -10.34 -2.25 5.81
CA HIS A 301 -9.37 -3.06 6.51
C HIS A 301 -8.73 -2.29 7.67
N PHE A 302 -8.27 -1.05 7.43
CA PHE A 302 -7.73 -0.21 8.50
C PHE A 302 -8.78 0.11 9.58
N ALA A 303 -9.98 0.52 9.17
CA ALA A 303 -11.05 0.86 10.11
C ALA A 303 -11.42 -0.33 10.99
N THR A 304 -11.54 -1.52 10.40
CA THR A 304 -11.88 -2.77 11.10
C THR A 304 -10.81 -3.15 12.11
N LEU A 305 -9.52 -3.09 11.76
CA LEU A 305 -8.43 -3.46 12.68
C LEU A 305 -8.35 -2.55 13.91
N VAL A 306 -8.48 -1.24 13.69
CA VAL A 306 -8.45 -0.25 14.77
C VAL A 306 -9.68 -0.39 15.66
N SER A 307 -10.88 -0.48 15.07
CA SER A 307 -12.12 -0.64 15.84
C SER A 307 -12.15 -1.94 16.61
N LEU A 308 -11.61 -3.03 16.05
CA LEU A 308 -11.52 -4.33 16.70
C LEU A 308 -10.64 -4.29 17.95
N SER A 309 -9.50 -3.63 17.86
CA SER A 309 -8.58 -3.47 19.00
C SER A 309 -9.26 -2.72 20.15
N ILE A 310 -10.01 -1.66 19.83
CA ILE A 310 -10.79 -0.89 20.80
C ILE A 310 -11.91 -1.75 21.39
N ALA A 311 -12.68 -2.42 20.53
CA ALA A 311 -13.81 -3.26 20.92
C ALA A 311 -13.38 -4.39 21.86
N MET A 312 -12.33 -5.13 21.52
CA MET A 312 -11.85 -6.23 22.36
C MET A 312 -11.42 -5.78 23.75
N GLY A 313 -10.81 -4.60 23.87
CA GLY A 313 -10.46 -4.02 25.17
C GLY A 313 -11.70 -3.68 26.00
N LEU A 314 -12.62 -2.90 25.42
CA LEU A 314 -13.83 -2.45 26.12
C LEU A 314 -14.77 -3.61 26.47
N GLY A 315 -14.97 -4.56 25.55
CA GLY A 315 -15.82 -5.74 25.76
C GLY A 315 -15.35 -6.62 26.91
N VAL A 316 -14.03 -6.82 27.06
CA VAL A 316 -13.46 -7.55 28.20
C VAL A 316 -13.75 -6.85 29.51
N ASP A 317 -13.54 -5.54 29.59
CA ASP A 317 -13.71 -4.79 30.83
C ASP A 317 -15.14 -4.94 31.37
N TYR A 318 -16.14 -4.86 30.50
CA TYR A 318 -17.54 -5.09 30.88
C TYR A 318 -17.78 -6.51 31.39
N GLY A 319 -17.20 -7.51 30.73
CA GLY A 319 -17.29 -8.89 31.20
C GLY A 319 -16.62 -9.11 32.54
N ILE A 320 -15.44 -8.51 32.77
CA ILE A 320 -14.72 -8.56 34.05
C ILE A 320 -15.58 -7.95 35.16
N TYR A 321 -16.13 -6.76 34.95
CA TYR A 321 -16.98 -6.09 35.93
C TYR A 321 -18.23 -6.91 36.26
N MET A 322 -18.90 -7.45 35.24
CA MET A 322 -20.10 -8.27 35.42
C MET A 322 -19.80 -9.54 36.22
N ILE A 323 -18.72 -10.27 35.89
CA ILE A 323 -18.34 -11.49 36.60
C ILE A 323 -17.89 -11.19 38.04
N SER A 324 -17.10 -10.13 38.24
CA SER A 324 -16.64 -9.73 39.57
C SER A 324 -17.82 -9.40 40.48
N ARG A 325 -18.77 -8.57 40.00
CA ARG A 325 -19.96 -8.23 40.77
C ARG A 325 -20.84 -9.43 41.04
N LEU A 326 -21.03 -10.29 40.04
CA LEU A 326 -21.83 -11.50 40.19
C LEU A 326 -21.26 -12.43 41.27
N LYS A 327 -19.94 -12.56 41.37
CA LYS A 327 -19.30 -13.30 42.46
C LYS A 327 -19.59 -12.68 43.83
N GLU A 328 -19.46 -11.36 43.97
CA GLU A 328 -19.75 -10.67 45.22
C GLU A 328 -21.19 -10.91 45.66
N GLU A 329 -22.15 -10.75 44.75
CA GLU A 329 -23.56 -10.96 45.03
C GLU A 329 -23.89 -12.44 45.32
N MET A 330 -23.23 -13.38 44.64
CA MET A 330 -23.35 -14.82 44.94
C MET A 330 -22.86 -15.14 46.36
N ALA A 331 -21.82 -14.46 46.85
CA ALA A 331 -21.35 -14.62 48.22
C ALA A 331 -22.34 -14.01 49.24
N VAL A 332 -22.88 -12.82 48.97
CA VAL A 332 -23.82 -12.11 49.86
C VAL A 332 -25.17 -12.82 49.96
N THR A 333 -25.71 -13.29 48.85
CA THR A 333 -27.04 -13.94 48.78
C THR A 333 -27.02 -15.43 49.16
N GLY A 334 -25.85 -15.98 49.52
CA GLY A 334 -25.69 -17.39 49.88
C GLY A 334 -25.86 -18.35 48.70
N GLY A 335 -25.47 -17.93 47.49
CA GLY A 335 -25.50 -18.76 46.27
C GLY A 335 -26.83 -18.80 45.53
N LYS A 336 -27.78 -17.93 45.87
CA LYS A 336 -29.08 -17.84 45.19
C LYS A 336 -28.96 -17.11 43.85
N TRP A 337 -28.62 -17.86 42.79
CA TRP A 337 -28.39 -17.35 41.44
C TRP A 337 -29.33 -16.22 40.97
N LYS A 338 -30.65 -16.40 41.10
CA LYS A 338 -31.64 -15.43 40.60
C LYS A 338 -31.55 -14.09 41.34
N GLU A 339 -31.38 -14.13 42.66
CA GLU A 339 -31.24 -12.95 43.52
C GLU A 339 -29.91 -12.25 43.22
N SER A 340 -28.82 -13.02 43.11
CA SER A 340 -27.49 -12.48 42.81
C SER A 340 -27.43 -11.81 41.43
N LEU A 341 -28.02 -12.44 40.42
CA LEU A 341 -28.06 -11.91 39.06
C LEU A 341 -28.89 -10.62 39.00
N GLN A 342 -30.04 -10.59 39.67
CA GLN A 342 -30.88 -9.40 39.73
C GLN A 342 -30.12 -8.21 40.36
N ASN A 343 -29.49 -8.42 41.52
CA ASN A 343 -28.69 -7.38 42.17
C ASN A 343 -27.52 -6.91 41.30
N THR A 344 -26.87 -7.84 40.59
CA THR A 344 -25.76 -7.53 39.68
C THR A 344 -26.22 -6.65 38.52
N LEU A 345 -27.36 -6.99 37.91
CA LEU A 345 -27.94 -6.22 36.80
C LEU A 345 -28.43 -4.83 37.24
N GLU A 346 -29.06 -4.74 38.42
CA GLU A 346 -29.57 -3.47 38.97
C GLU A 346 -28.45 -2.50 39.38
N THR A 347 -27.26 -3.02 39.72
CA THR A 347 -26.11 -2.21 40.14
C THR A 347 -25.09 -2.03 39.00
N THR A 348 -24.20 -3.00 38.82
CA THR A 348 -23.13 -2.95 37.81
C THR A 348 -23.69 -3.01 36.40
N GLY A 349 -24.76 -3.77 36.14
CA GLY A 349 -25.39 -3.82 34.82
C GLY A 349 -25.91 -2.45 34.38
N ALA A 350 -26.59 -1.71 35.28
CA ALA A 350 -27.04 -0.35 35.02
C ALA A 350 -25.87 0.62 34.76
N ALA A 351 -24.77 0.48 35.50
CA ALA A 351 -23.56 1.28 35.29
C ALA A 351 -22.89 0.98 33.94
N VAL A 352 -22.78 -0.30 33.55
CA VAL A 352 -22.25 -0.73 32.25
C VAL A 352 -23.11 -0.16 31.12
N PHE A 353 -24.43 -0.30 31.21
CA PHE A 353 -25.35 0.26 30.21
C PHE A 353 -25.18 1.79 30.09
N ALA A 354 -25.14 2.52 31.20
CA ALA A 354 -24.95 3.97 31.20
C ALA A 354 -23.61 4.38 30.56
N SER A 355 -22.52 3.66 30.86
CA SER A 355 -21.21 3.95 30.27
C SER A 355 -21.20 3.79 28.76
N ILE A 356 -21.88 2.77 28.23
CA ILE A 356 -21.94 2.51 26.79
C ILE A 356 -22.81 3.54 26.08
N VAL A 357 -23.90 4.01 26.70
CA VAL A 357 -24.69 5.13 26.15
C VAL A 357 -23.82 6.39 26.02
N VAL A 358 -22.99 6.70 27.01
CA VAL A 358 -22.06 7.84 26.97
C VAL A 358 -21.00 7.64 25.89
N LEU A 359 -20.43 6.44 25.76
CA LEU A 359 -19.45 6.14 24.72
C LEU A 359 -20.06 6.26 23.31
N LEU A 360 -21.23 5.68 23.07
CA LEU A 360 -21.95 5.83 21.81
C LEU A 360 -22.20 7.31 21.48
N ALA A 361 -22.64 8.10 22.46
CA ALA A 361 -22.81 9.53 22.28
C ALA A 361 -21.50 10.25 21.90
N SER A 362 -20.36 9.81 22.46
CA SER A 362 -19.04 10.37 22.16
C SER A 362 -18.54 10.08 20.73
N PHE A 363 -19.05 9.02 20.09
CA PHE A 363 -18.69 8.65 18.71
C PHE A 363 -19.63 9.23 17.65
N ILE A 364 -20.76 9.85 18.02
CA ILE A 364 -21.68 10.53 17.08
C ILE A 364 -20.95 11.54 16.16
N PRO A 365 -20.00 12.37 16.65
CA PRO A 365 -19.28 13.30 15.78
C PRO A 365 -18.51 12.61 14.64
N LEU A 366 -18.02 11.38 14.85
CA LEU A 366 -17.34 10.62 13.79
C LEU A 366 -18.34 10.22 12.69
N LEU A 367 -19.61 10.00 13.02
CA LEU A 367 -20.65 9.69 12.04
C LEU A 367 -21.07 10.92 11.21
N MET A 368 -20.72 12.13 11.64
CA MET A 368 -21.02 13.39 10.95
C MET A 368 -19.87 13.87 10.04
N THR A 369 -18.73 13.16 10.02
CA THR A 369 -17.59 13.53 9.18
C THR A 369 -17.83 13.18 7.71
N GLN A 370 -17.21 13.93 6.82
CA GLN A 370 -17.17 13.63 5.38
C GLN A 370 -16.00 12.71 5.01
N LEU A 371 -15.08 12.45 5.93
CA LEU A 371 -13.94 11.54 5.71
C LEU A 371 -14.41 10.09 5.86
N ALA A 372 -14.49 9.38 4.74
CA ALA A 372 -14.96 7.99 4.66
C ALA A 372 -14.31 7.05 5.70
N ASN A 373 -12.99 7.14 5.89
CA ASN A 373 -12.26 6.29 6.84
C ASN A 373 -12.65 6.58 8.30
N THR A 374 -12.82 7.87 8.65
CA THR A 374 -13.21 8.28 10.01
C THR A 374 -14.68 7.97 10.28
N TRP A 375 -15.54 8.11 9.27
CA TRP A 375 -16.94 7.70 9.35
C TRP A 375 -17.06 6.19 9.60
N ALA A 376 -16.30 5.38 8.85
CA ALA A 376 -16.32 3.92 9.00
C ALA A 376 -15.89 3.50 10.41
N LEU A 377 -14.83 4.09 10.96
CA LEU A 377 -14.42 3.88 12.35
C LEU A 377 -15.56 4.11 13.34
N GLY A 378 -16.31 5.21 13.17
CA GLY A 378 -17.47 5.51 14.02
C GLY A 378 -18.54 4.42 13.97
N ILE A 379 -18.81 3.88 12.79
CA ILE A 379 -19.78 2.79 12.58
C ILE A 379 -19.30 1.49 13.25
N PHE A 380 -18.08 1.04 12.97
CA PHE A 380 -17.56 -0.22 13.52
C PHE A 380 -17.40 -0.20 15.04
N ILE A 381 -17.00 0.94 15.62
CA ILE A 381 -16.92 1.08 17.07
C ILE A 381 -18.33 1.05 17.68
N SER A 382 -19.29 1.75 17.09
CA SER A 382 -20.66 1.79 17.60
C SER A 382 -21.33 0.42 17.55
N GLU A 383 -21.16 -0.31 16.45
CA GLU A 383 -21.63 -1.70 16.32
C GLU A 383 -21.03 -2.59 17.41
N ALA A 384 -19.71 -2.56 17.57
CA ALA A 384 -19.03 -3.40 18.55
C ALA A 384 -19.48 -3.11 19.98
N LEU A 385 -19.63 -1.84 20.36
CA LEU A 385 -20.14 -1.46 21.69
C LEU A 385 -21.56 -1.98 21.96
N ILE A 386 -22.42 -1.98 20.94
CA ILE A 386 -23.77 -2.53 21.03
C ILE A 386 -23.72 -4.06 21.22
N ILE A 387 -22.85 -4.74 20.48
CA ILE A 387 -22.66 -6.18 20.63
C ILE A 387 -22.11 -6.49 22.04
N ASP A 388 -21.11 -5.76 22.50
CA ASP A 388 -20.46 -5.94 23.80
C ASP A 388 -21.42 -5.72 24.97
N VAL A 389 -22.28 -4.69 24.93
CA VAL A 389 -23.27 -4.47 26.00
C VAL A 389 -24.27 -5.62 26.07
N VAL A 390 -24.73 -6.09 24.91
CA VAL A 390 -25.69 -7.20 24.84
C VAL A 390 -25.04 -8.46 25.39
N ILE A 391 -23.81 -8.76 24.99
CA ILE A 391 -23.06 -9.91 25.49
C ILE A 391 -22.83 -9.82 27.00
N ALA A 392 -22.37 -8.67 27.50
CA ALA A 392 -22.05 -8.49 28.91
C ALA A 392 -23.27 -8.64 29.82
N LEU A 393 -24.43 -8.11 29.42
CA LEU A 393 -25.64 -8.14 30.22
C LEU A 393 -26.42 -9.47 30.09
N THR A 394 -26.23 -10.23 29.00
CA THR A 394 -27.04 -11.43 28.73
C THR A 394 -26.21 -12.71 28.62
N ILE A 395 -25.28 -12.77 27.66
CA ILE A 395 -24.54 -13.99 27.32
C ILE A 395 -23.55 -14.34 28.43
N ILE A 396 -22.85 -13.38 29.02
CA ILE A 396 -21.88 -13.66 30.09
C ILE A 396 -22.57 -14.31 31.31
N PRO A 397 -23.64 -13.73 31.90
CA PRO A 397 -24.38 -14.39 32.97
C PRO A 397 -24.88 -15.79 32.59
N LEU A 398 -25.37 -15.96 31.35
CA LEU A 398 -25.85 -17.24 30.85
C LEU A 398 -24.73 -18.29 30.82
N LEU A 399 -23.56 -17.96 30.28
CA LEU A 399 -22.41 -18.86 30.22
C LEU A 399 -21.89 -19.21 31.61
N VAL A 400 -21.84 -18.24 32.53
CA VAL A 400 -21.50 -18.50 33.94
C VAL A 400 -22.49 -19.45 34.59
N TYR A 401 -23.79 -19.31 34.33
CA TYR A 401 -24.82 -20.22 34.84
C TYR A 401 -24.68 -21.65 34.32
N ILE A 402 -24.35 -21.80 33.03
CA ILE A 402 -24.23 -23.10 32.36
C ILE A 402 -22.97 -23.83 32.84
N PHE A 403 -21.81 -23.17 32.75
CA PHE A 403 -20.52 -23.80 33.05
C PHE A 403 -20.19 -23.84 34.54
N LYS A 404 -20.89 -23.05 35.36
CA LYS A 404 -20.76 -22.99 36.82
C LYS A 404 -19.30 -22.94 37.29
N PRO A 405 -18.53 -21.93 36.87
CA PRO A 405 -17.12 -21.83 37.23
C PRO A 405 -16.94 -21.78 38.74
N LYS A 406 -15.95 -22.55 39.24
CA LYS A 406 -15.63 -22.64 40.68
C LYS A 406 -15.41 -21.27 41.33
N TYR A 407 -14.86 -20.32 40.58
CA TYR A 407 -14.62 -18.96 41.07
C TYR A 407 -15.91 -18.23 41.51
N VAL A 408 -17.04 -18.48 40.82
CA VAL A 408 -18.33 -17.84 41.13
C VAL A 408 -19.17 -18.70 42.09
N PHE A 409 -19.17 -20.02 41.91
CA PHE A 409 -20.03 -20.94 42.67
C PHE A 409 -19.36 -21.55 43.92
N GLY A 410 -18.05 -21.34 44.11
CA GLY A 410 -17.27 -21.99 45.17
C GLY A 410 -17.06 -23.49 44.94
N ASP A 411 -16.28 -24.13 45.80
CA ASP A 411 -16.27 -25.59 45.86
C ASP A 411 -17.60 -26.05 46.47
N LYS A 412 -18.38 -26.83 45.72
CA LYS A 412 -19.51 -27.58 46.28
C LYS A 412 -18.94 -28.49 47.37
N LYS A 413 -19.20 -28.14 48.63
CA LYS A 413 -19.07 -29.07 49.75
C LYS A 413 -20.17 -30.11 49.70
#